data_AF-A0A292SKR9-F1
#
_entry.id   AF-A0A292SKR9-F1
#
_cell.length_a   1.000
_cell.length_b   1.000
_cell.length_c   1.000
_cell.angle_alpha   90.00
_cell.angle_beta   90.00
_cell.angle_gamma   90.00
#
_symmetry.space_group_name_H-M   'P 1'
#
loop_
_entity.id
_entity.type
_entity.pdbx_description
1 polymer ?
#
loop_
_entity_poly.entity_id
_entity_poly.type
_entity_poly.pdbx_seq_one_letter_code
_entity_poly.pdbx_strand_id
1 'polypeptide(L)'
;SAGNIDVTNIINTDAEVSYSIRSSSRKKEEELKLQMALIVDKFNQQHKNIADAVIEFEEHLPPFEKVDDEYIPILFEAAARKAGVEPDITSFHAGAETHIYANETNAHDEKFVPYLLGLATVCNMHSKNEYLDYKSILKGHEVLQEFFKAYNA
;
A
#
# COMPACT_ATOMS: atom_id res chain seq x y z
N SER A 1 5.24 -1.61 -31.62
CA SER A 1 4.58 -0.31 -31.44
C SER A 1 3.09 -0.58 -31.41
N ALA A 2 2.43 -0.41 -30.26
CA ALA A 2 0.97 -0.53 -30.21
C ALA A 2 0.36 0.48 -31.22
N GLY A 3 -0.62 0.02 -32.01
CA GLY A 3 -1.20 0.81 -33.10
C GLY A 3 -1.83 2.14 -32.64
N ASN A 4 -2.16 3.00 -33.61
CA ASN A 4 -2.85 4.26 -33.31
C ASN A 4 -4.25 4.00 -32.74
N ILE A 5 -4.46 4.35 -31.47
CA ILE A 5 -5.71 4.15 -30.72
C ILE A 5 -6.93 4.85 -31.33
N ASP A 6 -6.72 5.84 -32.21
CA ASP A 6 -7.79 6.59 -32.88
C ASP A 6 -8.28 5.93 -34.18
N VAL A 7 -7.67 4.80 -34.60
CA VAL A 7 -8.02 4.09 -35.83
C VAL A 7 -8.97 2.92 -35.51
N THR A 8 -10.25 3.07 -35.84
CA THR A 8 -11.32 2.13 -35.43
C THR A 8 -11.64 1.03 -36.45
N ASN A 9 -11.06 1.08 -37.65
CA ASN A 9 -11.33 0.14 -38.74
C ASN A 9 -10.22 -0.90 -38.96
N ILE A 10 -9.25 -1.00 -38.04
CA ILE A 10 -8.16 -1.97 -38.06
C ILE A 10 -8.17 -2.73 -36.72
N ILE A 11 -8.07 -4.06 -36.79
CA ILE A 11 -7.93 -4.88 -35.57
C ILE A 11 -6.54 -4.64 -35.00
N ASN A 12 -6.46 -4.16 -33.75
CA ASN A 12 -5.19 -4.02 -33.06
C ASN A 12 -4.64 -5.42 -32.71
N THR A 13 -3.41 -5.70 -33.12
CA THR A 13 -2.76 -7.00 -32.92
C THR A 13 -2.00 -7.07 -31.59
N ASP A 14 -1.72 -5.91 -30.97
CA ASP A 14 -0.93 -5.81 -29.75
C ASP A 14 -1.75 -5.13 -28.64
N ALA A 15 -1.72 -5.70 -27.44
CA ALA A 15 -2.34 -5.11 -26.26
C ALA A 15 -1.37 -5.19 -25.07
N GLU A 16 -1.33 -4.14 -24.28
CA GLU A 16 -0.53 -4.05 -23.07
C GLU A 16 -1.40 -3.54 -21.93
N VAL A 17 -1.20 -4.11 -20.74
CA VAL A 17 -1.86 -3.68 -19.52
C VAL A 17 -0.90 -3.79 -18.35
N SER A 18 -0.83 -2.72 -17.56
CA SER A 18 -0.06 -2.70 -16.33
C SER A 18 -0.99 -2.83 -15.12
N TYR A 19 -0.63 -3.72 -14.19
CA TYR A 19 -1.33 -3.89 -12.92
C TYR A 19 -0.39 -3.60 -11.75
N SER A 20 -0.91 -3.00 -10.69
CA SER A 20 -0.22 -2.92 -9.40
C SER A 20 -0.81 -3.98 -8.46
N ILE A 21 0.02 -4.92 -8.02
CA ILE A 21 -0.33 -5.88 -6.98
C ILE A 21 0.30 -5.46 -5.65
N ARG A 22 -0.39 -5.70 -4.53
CA ARG A 22 0.09 -5.38 -3.19
C ARG A 22 -0.26 -6.50 -2.23
N SER A 23 0.70 -6.92 -1.42
CA SER A 23 0.53 -7.94 -0.38
C SER A 23 1.35 -7.57 0.85
N SER A 24 0.79 -7.78 2.03
CA SER A 24 1.55 -7.73 3.30
C SER A 24 2.29 -9.04 3.61
N SER A 25 2.25 -10.01 2.68
CA SER A 25 2.92 -11.31 2.81
C SER A 25 3.60 -11.69 1.50
N ARG A 26 4.93 -11.84 1.54
CA ARG A 26 5.74 -12.32 0.41
C ARG A 26 5.24 -13.66 -0.12
N LYS A 27 4.91 -14.58 0.78
CA LYS A 27 4.38 -15.90 0.40
C LYS A 27 3.11 -15.79 -0.44
N LYS A 28 2.17 -14.93 -0.02
CA LYS A 28 0.91 -14.72 -0.74
C LYS A 28 1.11 -14.00 -2.07
N GLU A 29 2.08 -13.10 -2.14
CA GLU A 29 2.45 -12.43 -3.38
C GLU A 29 3.00 -13.41 -4.40
N GLU A 30 3.93 -14.28 -4.00
CA GLU A 30 4.49 -15.32 -4.88
C GLU A 30 3.43 -16.34 -5.32
N GLU A 31 2.51 -16.72 -4.43
CA GLU A 31 1.34 -17.55 -4.79
C GLU A 31 0.50 -16.88 -5.89
N LEU A 32 0.27 -15.57 -5.82
CA LEU A 32 -0.47 -14.80 -6.82
C LEU A 32 0.29 -14.68 -8.14
N LYS A 33 1.59 -14.35 -8.11
CA LYS A 33 2.44 -14.29 -9.32
C LYS A 33 2.42 -15.62 -10.07
N LEU A 34 2.53 -16.73 -9.36
CA LEU A 34 2.45 -18.07 -9.94
C LEU A 34 1.09 -18.34 -10.59
N GLN A 35 -0.02 -17.95 -9.94
CA GLN A 35 -1.35 -18.11 -10.52
C GLN A 35 -1.52 -17.30 -11.81
N MET A 36 -1.03 -16.07 -11.84
CA MET A 36 -1.06 -15.23 -13.03
C MET A 36 -0.24 -15.83 -14.18
N ALA A 37 0.97 -16.33 -13.89
CA ALA A 37 1.80 -17.01 -14.89
C ALA A 37 1.11 -18.27 -15.45
N LEU A 38 0.47 -19.08 -14.60
CA LEU A 38 -0.28 -20.27 -15.05
C LEU A 38 -1.47 -19.93 -15.95
N ILE A 39 -2.12 -18.78 -15.71
CA ILE A 39 -3.21 -18.30 -16.58
C ILE A 39 -2.66 -17.92 -17.96
N VAL A 40 -1.52 -17.23 -18.01
CA VAL A 40 -0.84 -16.86 -19.26
C VAL A 40 -0.40 -18.11 -20.03
N ASP A 41 0.21 -19.08 -19.35
CA ASP A 41 0.59 -20.35 -19.97
C ASP A 41 -0.60 -21.08 -20.58
N LYS A 42 -1.72 -21.13 -19.84
CA LYS A 42 -2.96 -21.73 -20.33
C LYS A 42 -3.51 -20.99 -21.55
N PHE A 43 -3.47 -19.66 -21.55
CA PHE A 43 -3.88 -18.84 -22.69
C PHE A 43 -3.03 -19.16 -23.93
N ASN A 44 -1.71 -19.18 -23.79
CA ASN A 44 -0.77 -19.47 -24.88
C ASN A 44 -0.96 -20.90 -25.43
N GLN A 45 -1.24 -21.88 -24.57
CA GLN A 45 -1.57 -23.24 -25.00
C GLN A 45 -2.87 -23.30 -25.80
N GLN A 46 -3.92 -22.60 -25.34
CA GLN A 46 -5.23 -22.59 -25.99
C GLN A 46 -5.21 -21.87 -27.35
N HIS A 47 -4.35 -20.86 -27.52
CA HIS A 47 -4.29 -20.02 -28.70
C HIS A 47 -3.00 -20.21 -29.50
N LYS A 48 -2.40 -21.41 -29.42
CA LYS A 48 -1.14 -21.73 -30.09
C LYS A 48 -1.18 -21.38 -31.59
N ASN A 49 -0.15 -20.67 -32.06
CA ASN A 49 -0.03 -20.14 -33.42
C ASN A 49 -1.04 -19.05 -33.82
N ILE A 50 -1.87 -18.56 -32.88
CA ILE A 50 -2.87 -17.51 -33.11
C ILE A 50 -2.54 -16.27 -32.29
N ALA A 51 -2.20 -16.44 -31.01
CA ALA A 51 -1.85 -15.37 -30.09
C ALA A 51 -0.81 -15.84 -29.07
N ASP A 52 -0.05 -14.88 -28.54
CA ASP A 52 0.91 -15.07 -27.45
C ASP A 52 0.74 -13.96 -26.43
N ALA A 53 0.96 -14.28 -25.16
CA ALA A 53 0.92 -13.36 -24.05
C ALA A 53 2.17 -13.55 -23.19
N VAL A 54 2.75 -12.43 -22.78
CA VAL A 54 3.90 -12.36 -21.88
C VAL A 54 3.48 -11.61 -20.62
N ILE A 55 3.92 -12.08 -19.47
CA ILE A 55 3.77 -11.38 -18.19
C ILE A 55 5.13 -11.16 -17.56
N GLU A 56 5.38 -9.94 -17.12
CA GLU A 56 6.60 -9.53 -16.43
C GLU A 56 6.23 -8.99 -15.04
N PHE A 57 7.07 -9.28 -14.05
CA PHE A 57 6.89 -8.82 -12.68
C PHE A 57 8.08 -7.98 -12.26
N GLU A 58 7.82 -6.76 -11.79
CA GLU A 58 8.82 -5.85 -11.24
C GLU A 58 8.44 -5.47 -9.80
N GLU A 59 9.38 -5.61 -8.87
CA GLU A 59 9.19 -5.15 -7.49
C GLU A 59 9.49 -3.66 -7.42
N HIS A 60 8.46 -2.85 -7.17
CA HIS A 60 8.61 -1.40 -7.06
C HIS A 60 9.00 -0.93 -5.65
N LEU A 61 8.46 -1.60 -4.62
CA LEU A 61 8.78 -1.35 -3.21
C LEU A 61 8.81 -2.68 -2.46
N PRO A 62 9.73 -2.84 -1.50
CA PRO A 62 9.76 -4.04 -0.68
C PRO A 62 8.49 -4.11 0.19
N PRO A 63 8.00 -5.32 0.46
CA PRO A 63 6.79 -5.49 1.25
C PRO A 63 7.01 -5.04 2.70
N PHE A 64 5.94 -4.52 3.28
CA PHE A 64 5.88 -4.21 4.70
C PHE A 64 5.30 -5.41 5.45
N GLU A 65 6.08 -5.99 6.37
CA GLU A 65 5.60 -7.03 7.27
C GLU A 65 5.05 -6.39 8.53
N LYS A 66 3.87 -6.85 8.96
CA LYS A 66 3.29 -6.43 10.24
C LYS A 66 4.25 -6.82 11.37
N VAL A 67 4.53 -5.88 12.25
CA VAL A 67 5.34 -6.12 13.46
C VAL A 67 4.41 -6.48 14.62
N ASP A 68 4.84 -7.42 15.47
CA ASP A 68 4.11 -7.89 16.66
C ASP A 68 4.28 -6.97 17.89
N ASP A 69 4.58 -5.69 17.67
CA ASP A 69 4.72 -4.69 18.74
C ASP A 69 3.37 -4.02 19.03
N GLU A 70 2.81 -4.34 20.20
CA GLU A 70 1.54 -3.82 20.72
C GLU A 70 1.71 -2.53 21.56
N TYR A 71 2.92 -2.12 21.91
CA TYR A 71 3.16 -0.99 22.80
C TYR A 71 2.62 0.33 22.21
N ILE A 72 3.03 0.67 20.98
CA ILE A 72 2.56 1.89 20.31
C ILE A 72 1.05 1.86 20.07
N PRO A 73 0.44 0.76 19.57
CA PRO A 73 -1.01 0.61 19.48
C PRO A 73 -1.75 0.89 20.80
N ILE A 74 -1.35 0.26 21.91
CA ILE A 74 -2.00 0.41 23.22
C ILE A 74 -1.87 1.85 23.72
N LEU A 75 -0.68 2.45 23.57
CA LEU A 75 -0.42 3.82 23.99
C LEU A 75 -1.26 4.84 23.19
N PHE A 76 -1.34 4.65 21.86
CA PHE A 76 -2.17 5.47 21.00
C PHE A 76 -3.65 5.32 21.32
N GLU A 77 -4.12 4.10 21.62
CA GLU A 77 -5.51 3.84 22.01
C GLU A 77 -5.90 4.63 23.26
N ALA A 78 -5.06 4.58 24.29
CA ALA A 78 -5.27 5.32 25.53
C ALA A 78 -5.29 6.84 25.29
N ALA A 79 -4.35 7.36 24.50
CA ALA A 79 -4.26 8.78 24.17
C ALA A 79 -5.46 9.28 23.35
N ALA A 80 -5.88 8.54 22.32
CA ALA A 80 -7.03 8.86 21.49
C ALA A 80 -8.31 8.90 22.32
N ARG A 81 -8.56 7.88 23.16
CA ARG A 81 -9.73 7.83 24.04
C ARG A 81 -9.73 8.95 25.07
N LYS A 82 -8.57 9.32 25.62
CA LYS A 82 -8.44 10.48 26.51
C LYS A 82 -8.77 11.80 25.81
N ALA A 83 -8.45 11.90 24.53
CA ALA A 83 -8.87 13.01 23.68
C ALA A 83 -10.33 12.88 23.19
N GLY A 84 -11.08 11.84 23.58
CA GLY A 84 -12.48 11.64 23.18
C GLY A 84 -12.66 11.16 21.75
N VAL A 85 -11.66 10.47 21.19
CA VAL A 85 -11.68 9.86 19.85
C VAL A 85 -11.63 8.35 20.01
N GLU A 86 -12.51 7.61 19.34
CA GLU A 86 -12.39 6.15 19.25
C GLU A 86 -11.43 5.82 18.09
N PRO A 87 -10.28 5.19 18.37
CA PRO A 87 -9.26 4.89 17.36
C PRO A 87 -9.65 3.67 16.52
N ASP A 88 -9.19 3.65 15.27
CA ASP A 88 -9.16 2.46 14.42
C ASP A 88 -7.71 2.08 14.16
N ILE A 89 -7.30 0.90 14.64
CA ILE A 89 -5.92 0.42 14.57
C ILE A 89 -5.85 -0.71 13.54
N THR A 90 -5.37 -0.38 12.33
CA THR A 90 -5.30 -1.29 11.20
C THR A 90 -3.96 -1.19 10.47
N SER A 91 -3.69 -2.13 9.57
CA SER A 91 -2.53 -2.04 8.69
C SER A 91 -2.81 -1.09 7.52
N PHE A 92 -1.84 -0.23 7.22
CA PHE A 92 -1.86 0.62 6.04
C PHE A 92 -1.26 -0.12 4.83
N HIS A 93 -1.89 0.03 3.66
CA HIS A 93 -1.53 -0.71 2.44
C HIS A 93 -1.15 0.20 1.26
N ALA A 94 -0.91 1.49 1.50
CA ALA A 94 -0.30 2.34 0.49
C ALA A 94 1.22 2.37 0.62
N GLY A 95 1.89 2.40 -0.53
CA GLY A 95 3.34 2.55 -0.57
C GLY A 95 3.74 3.91 0.00
N ALA A 96 4.74 3.90 0.88
CA ALA A 96 5.36 5.09 1.45
C ALA A 96 6.85 4.81 1.67
N GLU A 97 7.65 5.86 1.89
CA GLU A 97 9.09 5.74 2.18
C GLU A 97 9.39 4.78 3.36
N THR A 98 8.42 4.63 4.27
CA THR A 98 8.46 3.67 5.37
C THR A 98 8.68 2.23 4.91
N HIS A 99 8.32 1.86 3.68
CA HIS A 99 8.58 0.53 3.13
C HIS A 99 10.09 0.28 2.96
N ILE A 100 10.84 1.32 2.58
CA ILE A 100 12.30 1.23 2.44
C ILE A 100 12.92 1.14 3.84
N TYR A 101 12.61 2.11 4.71
CA TYR A 101 13.21 2.16 6.06
C TYR A 101 12.88 0.93 6.91
N ALA A 102 11.69 0.37 6.78
CA ALA A 102 11.30 -0.85 7.49
C ALA A 102 11.99 -2.11 6.98
N ASN A 103 12.74 -2.07 5.88
CA ASN A 103 13.49 -3.23 5.37
C ASN A 103 15.01 -3.08 5.55
N GLU A 104 15.46 -1.97 6.14
CA GLU A 104 16.87 -1.69 6.43
C GLU A 104 17.18 -1.85 7.92
N THR A 105 18.45 -2.09 8.25
CA THR A 105 18.97 -2.10 9.62
C THR A 105 20.01 -0.99 9.80
N ASN A 106 20.01 -0.35 10.95
CA ASN A 106 21.05 0.64 11.27
C ASN A 106 22.40 -0.06 11.63
N ALA A 107 23.43 0.73 11.95
CA ALA A 107 24.75 0.22 12.32
C ALA A 107 24.79 -0.60 13.64
N HIS A 108 23.65 -0.70 14.34
CA HIS A 108 23.46 -1.46 15.57
C HIS A 108 22.53 -2.66 15.36
N ASP A 109 22.25 -3.06 14.12
CA ASP A 109 21.33 -4.13 13.74
C ASP A 109 19.87 -3.89 14.18
N GLU A 110 19.50 -2.63 14.44
CA GLU A 110 18.13 -2.27 14.81
C GLU A 110 17.29 -1.98 13.56
N LYS A 111 16.06 -2.49 13.56
CA LYS A 111 15.09 -2.31 12.47
C LYS A 111 14.13 -1.20 12.81
N PHE A 112 13.87 -0.30 11.87
CA PHE A 112 12.85 0.74 12.05
C PHE A 112 11.45 0.13 11.96
N VAL A 113 10.59 0.42 12.94
CA VAL A 113 9.20 -0.01 12.97
C VAL A 113 8.29 1.22 12.73
N PRO A 114 7.78 1.43 11.51
CA PRO A 114 6.95 2.58 11.21
C PRO A 114 5.53 2.43 11.75
N TYR A 115 5.03 3.50 12.37
CA TYR A 115 3.62 3.67 12.71
C TYR A 115 3.10 4.96 12.08
N LEU A 116 1.96 4.89 11.40
CA LEU A 116 1.21 6.06 10.97
C LEU A 116 0.10 6.31 11.99
N LEU A 117 0.18 7.44 12.68
CA LEU A 117 -0.71 7.81 13.76
C LEU A 117 -1.19 9.24 13.60
N GLY A 118 -2.47 9.47 13.86
CA GLY A 118 -3.10 10.77 13.68
C GLY A 118 -4.60 10.65 13.41
N LEU A 119 -5.21 11.80 13.14
CA LEU A 119 -6.61 11.91 12.77
C LEU A 119 -6.75 13.06 11.78
N ALA A 120 -7.26 12.74 10.59
CA ALA A 120 -7.66 13.71 9.59
C ALA A 120 -8.70 13.08 8.66
N THR A 121 -9.77 13.81 8.38
CA THR A 121 -10.74 13.47 7.34
C THR A 121 -10.21 13.99 6.02
N VAL A 122 -9.72 13.08 5.19
CA VAL A 122 -9.23 13.37 3.83
C VAL A 122 -10.16 12.71 2.82
N CYS A 123 -10.64 13.48 1.84
CA CYS A 123 -11.52 13.01 0.78
C CYS A 123 -10.85 13.20 -0.58
N ASN A 124 -11.10 12.28 -1.52
CA ASN A 124 -10.63 12.35 -2.92
C ASN A 124 -9.12 12.58 -3.07
N MET A 125 -8.30 11.93 -2.24
CA MET A 125 -6.85 11.96 -2.36
C MET A 125 -6.41 11.66 -3.79
N HIS A 126 -5.35 12.34 -4.26
CA HIS A 126 -4.83 12.23 -5.63
C HIS A 126 -5.77 12.77 -6.71
N SER A 127 -6.62 13.74 -6.39
CA SER A 127 -7.49 14.38 -7.38
C SER A 127 -7.52 15.90 -7.21
N LYS A 128 -7.97 16.60 -8.25
CA LYS A 128 -8.26 18.04 -8.19
C LYS A 128 -9.35 18.41 -7.17
N ASN A 129 -10.09 17.42 -6.67
CA ASN A 129 -11.18 17.57 -5.70
C ASN A 129 -10.75 17.10 -4.30
N GLU A 130 -9.44 16.95 -4.06
CA GLU A 130 -8.91 16.61 -2.75
C GLU A 130 -9.36 17.64 -1.70
N TYR A 131 -9.90 17.13 -0.59
CA TYR A 131 -10.46 17.95 0.47
C TYR A 131 -9.98 17.43 1.82
N LEU A 132 -9.64 18.37 2.69
CA LEU A 132 -9.17 18.13 4.04
C LEU A 132 -10.02 18.93 5.02
N ASP A 133 -10.67 18.26 5.97
CA ASP A 133 -11.44 18.95 7.01
C ASP A 133 -10.53 19.48 8.11
N TYR A 134 -10.40 20.80 8.20
CA TYR A 134 -9.51 21.44 9.18
C TYR A 134 -9.88 21.10 10.64
N LYS A 135 -11.16 20.85 10.95
CA LYS A 135 -11.56 20.52 12.33
C LYS A 135 -11.02 19.16 12.76
N SER A 136 -11.06 18.19 11.86
CA SER A 136 -10.42 16.89 12.09
C SER A 136 -8.91 17.00 12.32
N ILE A 137 -8.21 17.89 11.60
CA ILE A 137 -6.77 18.15 11.82
C ILE A 137 -6.52 18.70 13.22
N LEU A 138 -7.30 19.71 13.64
CA LEU A 138 -7.18 20.30 14.97
C LEU A 138 -7.41 19.23 16.05
N LYS A 139 -8.39 18.35 15.83
CA LYS A 139 -8.64 17.22 16.74
C LYS A 139 -7.49 16.21 16.72
N GLY A 140 -6.92 15.94 15.56
CA GLY A 140 -5.71 15.11 15.44
C GLY A 140 -4.53 15.70 16.19
N HIS A 141 -4.35 17.02 16.18
CA HIS A 141 -3.32 17.66 16.98
C HIS A 141 -3.51 17.42 18.48
N GLU A 142 -4.73 17.50 19.00
CA GLU A 142 -5.02 17.16 20.41
C GLU A 142 -4.66 15.71 20.73
N VAL A 143 -5.01 14.76 19.85
CA VAL A 143 -4.66 13.34 20.00
C VAL A 143 -3.13 13.16 20.05
N LEU A 144 -2.41 13.80 19.12
CA LEU A 144 -0.94 13.72 19.07
C LEU A 144 -0.28 14.33 20.31
N GLN A 145 -0.84 15.41 20.86
CA GLN A 145 -0.35 15.99 22.11
C GLN A 145 -0.52 15.03 23.29
N GLU A 146 -1.68 14.36 23.42
CA GLU A 146 -1.89 13.38 24.48
C GLU A 146 -0.99 12.15 24.32
N PHE A 147 -0.79 11.69 23.08
CA PHE A 147 0.15 10.61 22.76
C PHE A 147 1.58 10.99 23.14
N PHE A 148 2.04 12.19 22.75
CA PHE A 148 3.38 12.67 23.06
C PHE A 148 3.61 12.76 24.58
N LYS A 149 2.64 13.27 25.34
CA LYS A 149 2.71 13.31 26.80
C LYS A 149 2.80 11.91 27.40
N ALA A 150 2.01 10.97 26.90
CA ALA A 150 1.97 9.60 27.41
C ALA A 150 3.27 8.82 27.09
N TYR A 151 3.86 9.05 25.92
CA TYR A 151 5.13 8.42 25.53
C TYR A 151 6.33 8.91 26.37
N ASN A 152 6.29 10.16 26.84
CA ASN A 152 7.39 10.79 27.58
C ASN A 152 7.16 10.85 29.11
N ALA A 153 6.14 10.18 29.62
CA ALA A 153 5.83 10.13 31.06
C ALA A 153 6.66 9.05 31.77
#